data_AF-A0A9D2NTT4-F1
#
_entry.id   AF-A0A9D2NTT4-F1
#
_cell.length_a   1.000
_cell.length_b   1.000
_cell.length_c   1.000
_cell.angle_alpha   90.00
_cell.angle_beta   90.00
_cell.angle_gamma   90.00
#
_symmetry.space_group_name_H-M   'P 1'
#
loop_
_entity.id
_entity.type
_entity.pdbx_description
1 polymer ?
#
loop_
_entity_poly.entity_id
_entity_poly.type
_entity_poly.pdbx_seq_one_letter_code
_entity_poly.pdbx_strand_id
1 'polypeptide(L)'
;GAIVTAADAYLEAAGSSLRAEDLTGTDPEELYRLVSEDQPVVVWVTISMADRGETEGWYTEDGEYVDWSRNDHGAVLIGYSGTTVTIADPISGQIEYDRQQFEEVFADRGNRCVVIG
;
A
#
# COMPACT_ATOMS: atom_id res chain seq x y z
N GLY A 1 9.62 4.13 -7.68
CA GLY A 1 10.53 4.07 -6.51
C GLY A 1 11.20 2.70 -6.36
N ALA A 2 11.92 2.46 -5.25
CA ALA A 2 12.68 1.21 -5.01
C ALA A 2 11.82 -0.07 -5.12
N ILE A 3 10.56 -0.01 -4.70
CA ILE A 3 9.63 -1.16 -4.78
C ILE A 3 9.26 -1.49 -6.22
N VAL A 4 8.95 -0.48 -7.04
CA VAL A 4 8.69 -0.67 -8.49
C VAL A 4 9.90 -1.31 -9.16
N THR A 5 11.11 -0.79 -8.90
CA THR A 5 12.35 -1.37 -9.45
C THR A 5 12.53 -2.83 -9.05
N ALA A 6 12.29 -3.18 -7.78
CA ALA A 6 12.42 -4.54 -7.30
C ALA A 6 11.34 -5.47 -7.91
N ALA A 7 10.10 -5.01 -8.00
CA ALA A 7 8.99 -5.76 -8.57
C ALA A 7 9.20 -6.00 -10.08
N ASP A 8 9.61 -4.98 -10.84
CA ASP A 8 9.92 -5.11 -12.26
C ASP A 8 11.07 -6.08 -12.52
N ALA A 9 12.13 -6.02 -11.70
CA ALA A 9 13.25 -6.96 -11.82
C ALA A 9 12.82 -8.40 -11.57
N TYR A 10 11.94 -8.64 -10.59
CA TYR A 10 11.37 -9.96 -10.34
C TYR A 10 10.48 -10.43 -11.49
N LEU A 11 9.58 -9.56 -11.98
CA LEU A 11 8.66 -9.87 -13.08
C LEU A 11 9.43 -10.22 -14.36
N GLU A 12 10.48 -9.50 -14.68
CA GLU A 12 11.37 -9.79 -15.81
C GLU A 12 12.08 -11.13 -15.64
N ALA A 13 12.66 -11.40 -14.46
CA ALA A 13 13.30 -12.68 -14.18
C ALA A 13 12.33 -13.87 -14.23
N ALA A 14 11.05 -13.64 -13.92
CA ALA A 14 9.97 -14.61 -14.03
C ALA A 14 9.41 -14.77 -15.46
N GLY A 15 9.89 -13.98 -16.43
CA GLY A 15 9.40 -13.99 -17.81
C GLY A 15 8.00 -13.39 -17.98
N SER A 16 7.54 -12.61 -17.01
CA SER A 16 6.26 -11.91 -17.08
C SER A 16 6.36 -10.67 -17.97
N SER A 17 5.29 -10.37 -18.71
CA SER A 17 5.17 -9.10 -19.44
C SER A 17 4.62 -7.96 -18.58
N LEU A 18 4.12 -8.27 -17.39
CA LEU A 18 3.55 -7.29 -16.47
C LEU A 18 4.63 -6.37 -15.89
N ARG A 19 4.22 -5.20 -15.44
CA ARG A 19 5.06 -4.19 -14.80
C ARG A 19 4.43 -3.67 -13.52
N ALA A 20 5.28 -3.19 -12.63
CA ALA A 20 4.82 -2.47 -11.45
C ALA A 20 4.57 -1.00 -11.78
N GLU A 21 3.44 -0.47 -11.30
CA GLU A 21 3.05 0.93 -11.48
C GLU A 21 2.87 1.59 -10.12
N ASP A 22 3.54 2.72 -9.92
CA ASP A 22 3.43 3.55 -8.71
C ASP A 22 2.23 4.49 -8.87
N LEU A 23 1.18 4.28 -8.07
CA LEU A 23 -0.02 5.11 -8.05
C LEU A 23 -0.09 6.00 -6.81
N THR A 24 1.07 6.20 -6.14
CA THR A 24 1.16 7.03 -4.93
C THR A 24 0.50 8.40 -5.14
N GLY A 25 -0.34 8.78 -4.18
CA GLY A 25 -1.06 10.05 -4.19
C GLY A 25 -2.49 9.96 -4.75
N THR A 26 -2.90 8.82 -5.28
CA THR A 26 -4.29 8.62 -5.72
C THR A 26 -5.26 8.55 -4.55
N ASP A 27 -6.53 8.88 -4.81
CA ASP A 27 -7.61 8.77 -3.84
C ASP A 27 -8.01 7.29 -3.62
N PRO A 28 -8.52 6.92 -2.42
CA PRO A 28 -8.99 5.56 -2.14
C PRO A 28 -10.04 5.03 -3.13
N GLU A 29 -10.86 5.90 -3.71
CA GLU A 29 -11.84 5.55 -4.73
C GLU A 29 -11.21 4.87 -5.95
N GLU A 30 -9.99 5.25 -6.33
CA GLU A 30 -9.26 4.62 -7.42
C GLU A 30 -8.80 3.21 -7.03
N LEU A 31 -8.37 3.00 -5.78
CA LEU A 31 -8.03 1.68 -5.27
C LEU A 31 -9.25 0.75 -5.34
N TYR A 32 -10.43 1.24 -4.96
CA TYR A 32 -11.66 0.46 -5.03
C TYR A 32 -12.08 0.16 -6.47
N ARG A 33 -11.90 1.10 -7.39
CA ARG A 33 -12.12 0.87 -8.83
C ARG A 33 -11.22 -0.26 -9.33
N LEU A 34 -9.93 -0.22 -9.05
CA LEU A 34 -8.96 -1.25 -9.45
C LEU A 34 -9.33 -2.62 -8.87
N VAL A 35 -9.67 -2.68 -7.58
CA VAL A 35 -10.09 -3.93 -6.94
C VAL A 35 -11.39 -4.47 -7.54
N SER A 36 -12.33 -3.61 -7.93
CA SER A 36 -13.57 -4.02 -8.62
C SER A 36 -13.32 -4.58 -10.03
N GLU A 37 -12.15 -4.30 -10.61
CA GLU A 37 -11.66 -4.81 -11.89
C GLU A 37 -10.71 -6.00 -11.73
N ASP A 38 -10.77 -6.69 -10.57
CA ASP A 38 -9.93 -7.82 -10.20
C ASP A 38 -8.42 -7.50 -10.13
N GLN A 39 -8.06 -6.21 -9.96
CA GLN A 39 -6.69 -5.76 -9.81
C GLN A 39 -6.37 -5.42 -8.34
N PRO A 40 -5.62 -6.29 -7.62
CA PRO A 40 -5.26 -6.05 -6.23
C PRO A 40 -4.20 -4.94 -6.13
N VAL A 41 -4.21 -4.21 -4.99
CA VAL A 41 -3.33 -3.05 -4.79
C VAL A 41 -2.44 -3.23 -3.57
N VAL A 42 -1.12 -3.10 -3.74
CA VAL A 42 -0.17 -3.02 -2.63
C VAL A 42 -0.30 -1.63 -2.00
N VAL A 43 -0.48 -1.55 -0.69
CA VAL A 43 -0.72 -0.31 0.05
C VAL A 43 0.19 -0.20 1.27
N TRP A 44 0.63 1.03 1.55
CA TRP A 44 1.29 1.36 2.81
C TRP A 44 0.24 1.81 3.81
N VAL A 45 0.23 1.15 4.95
CA VAL A 45 -0.73 1.35 6.03
C VAL A 45 0.01 1.19 7.37
N THR A 46 -0.71 0.86 8.42
CA THR A 46 -0.15 0.50 9.73
C THR A 46 -0.60 -0.90 10.14
N ILE A 47 0.13 -1.49 11.09
CA ILE A 47 -0.23 -2.77 11.69
C ILE A 47 -1.65 -2.66 12.28
N SER A 48 -2.53 -3.60 11.90
CA SER A 48 -3.93 -3.65 12.33
C SER A 48 -4.77 -2.41 12.00
N MET A 49 -4.33 -1.58 11.05
CA MET A 49 -4.93 -0.27 10.76
C MET A 49 -5.02 0.64 12.00
N ALA A 50 -4.14 0.46 12.98
CA ALA A 50 -4.11 1.33 14.16
C ALA A 50 -3.53 2.71 13.80
N ASP A 51 -3.90 3.75 14.53
CA ASP A 51 -3.37 5.10 14.32
C ASP A 51 -1.83 5.10 14.24
N ARG A 52 -1.30 5.92 13.33
CA ARG A 52 0.14 5.98 13.12
C ARG A 52 0.84 6.54 14.36
N GLY A 53 1.81 5.78 14.87
CA GLY A 53 2.59 6.16 16.03
C GLY A 53 3.54 7.34 15.77
N GLU A 54 4.31 7.69 16.80
CA GLU A 54 5.38 8.71 16.69
C GLU A 54 6.35 8.36 15.55
N THR A 55 6.70 9.39 14.79
CA THR A 55 7.58 9.25 13.63
C THR A 55 9.02 9.63 13.96
N GLU A 56 9.93 8.85 13.41
CA GLU A 56 11.36 9.16 13.35
C GLU A 56 11.74 9.29 11.87
N GLY A 57 12.80 10.02 11.55
CA GLY A 57 13.17 10.23 10.15
C GLY A 57 14.59 10.70 9.96
N TRP A 58 15.03 10.65 8.70
CA TRP A 58 16.35 11.10 8.29
C TRP A 58 16.29 11.73 6.90
N TYR A 59 17.34 12.48 6.55
CA TYR A 59 17.52 12.97 5.19
C TYR A 59 18.31 11.95 4.37
N THR A 60 17.87 11.65 3.16
CA THR A 60 18.63 10.85 2.19
C THR A 60 19.88 11.59 1.73
N GLU A 61 20.78 10.90 1.02
CA GLU A 61 21.97 11.53 0.43
C GLU A 61 21.61 12.66 -0.54
N ASP A 62 20.45 12.54 -1.20
CA ASP A 62 19.91 13.54 -2.13
C ASP A 62 19.12 14.67 -1.42
N GLY A 63 19.04 14.65 -0.08
CA GLY A 63 18.41 15.70 0.72
C GLY A 63 16.90 15.57 0.89
N GLU A 64 16.29 14.45 0.50
CA GLU A 64 14.87 14.17 0.74
C GLU A 64 14.67 13.74 2.20
N TYR A 65 13.69 14.31 2.90
CA TYR A 65 13.32 13.83 4.23
C TYR A 65 12.40 12.63 4.14
N VAL A 66 12.76 11.53 4.80
CA VAL A 66 11.93 10.34 4.91
C VAL A 66 11.64 10.03 6.37
N ASP A 67 10.39 9.69 6.67
CA ASP A 67 9.94 9.31 8.00
C ASP A 67 9.34 7.90 8.03
N TRP A 68 9.37 7.32 9.22
CA TRP A 68 8.81 6.02 9.54
C TRP A 68 8.26 6.01 10.97
N SER A 69 7.24 5.19 11.21
CA SER A 69 6.76 4.82 12.54
C SER A 69 6.97 3.32 12.77
N ARG A 70 7.10 2.91 14.03
CA ARG A 70 7.25 1.48 14.41
C ARG A 70 6.09 0.60 13.95
N ASN A 71 4.91 1.18 13.77
CA ASN A 71 3.74 0.46 13.29
C ASN A 71 3.46 0.65 11.80
N ASP A 72 4.36 1.28 11.02
CA ASP A 72 4.21 1.32 9.56
C ASP A 72 4.24 -0.10 8.98
N HIS A 73 3.40 -0.35 7.98
CA HIS A 73 3.16 -1.68 7.43
C HIS A 73 2.87 -1.63 5.92
N GLY A 74 3.08 -2.75 5.25
CA GLY A 74 2.68 -2.95 3.86
C GLY A 74 1.75 -4.15 3.74
N ALA A 75 0.64 -4.00 3.01
CA ALA A 75 -0.33 -5.07 2.80
C ALA A 75 -0.94 -4.98 1.39
N VAL A 76 -1.88 -5.88 1.07
CA VAL A 76 -2.55 -5.88 -0.24
C VAL A 76 -4.06 -5.72 -0.05
N LEU A 77 -4.64 -4.67 -0.63
CA LEU A 77 -6.08 -4.50 -0.75
C LEU A 77 -6.62 -5.42 -1.84
N ILE A 78 -7.57 -6.28 -1.48
CA ILE A 78 -8.12 -7.32 -2.36
C ILE A 78 -9.65 -7.36 -2.39
N GLY A 79 -10.32 -6.51 -1.61
CA GLY A 79 -11.77 -6.43 -1.58
C GLY A 79 -12.26 -5.22 -0.80
N TYR A 80 -13.50 -4.83 -0.99
CA TYR A 80 -14.15 -3.77 -0.22
C TYR A 80 -15.67 -3.92 -0.21
N SER A 81 -16.31 -3.28 0.77
CA SER A 81 -17.75 -3.11 0.87
C SER A 81 -18.08 -1.64 1.14
N GLY A 82 -19.35 -1.34 1.46
CA GLY A 82 -19.75 -0.01 1.90
C GLY A 82 -19.12 0.43 3.22
N THR A 83 -18.66 -0.51 4.06
CA THR A 83 -18.16 -0.23 5.41
C THR A 83 -16.84 -0.90 5.76
N THR A 84 -16.36 -1.85 4.94
CA THR A 84 -15.12 -2.60 5.21
C THR A 84 -14.20 -2.64 4.00
N VAL A 85 -12.92 -2.88 4.26
CA VAL A 85 -11.95 -3.33 3.27
C VAL A 85 -11.48 -4.74 3.62
N THR A 86 -11.20 -5.57 2.61
CA THR A 86 -10.57 -6.87 2.77
C THR A 86 -9.10 -6.77 2.38
N ILE A 87 -8.22 -7.08 3.33
CA ILE A 87 -6.78 -6.99 3.19
C ILE A 87 -6.17 -8.39 3.26
N ALA A 88 -5.29 -8.71 2.31
CA ALA A 88 -4.33 -9.79 2.46
C ALA A 88 -3.11 -9.25 3.21
N ASP A 89 -3.09 -9.45 4.52
CA ASP A 89 -2.05 -8.99 5.43
C ASP A 89 -0.98 -10.09 5.58
N PRO A 90 0.32 -9.81 5.34
CA PRO A 90 1.38 -10.79 5.53
C PRO A 90 1.55 -11.26 7.00
N ILE A 91 1.01 -10.54 7.98
CA ILE A 91 1.03 -10.91 9.41
C ILE A 91 -0.22 -11.73 9.79
N SER A 92 -1.39 -11.30 9.33
CA SER A 92 -2.69 -11.81 9.81
C SER A 92 -3.45 -12.68 8.81
N GLY A 93 -2.96 -12.83 7.58
CA GLY A 93 -3.66 -13.48 6.49
C GLY A 93 -4.76 -12.57 5.92
N GLN A 94 -5.83 -13.17 5.39
CA GLN A 94 -6.97 -12.41 4.89
C GLN A 94 -7.83 -11.94 6.06
N ILE A 95 -8.00 -10.62 6.19
CA ILE A 95 -8.72 -9.98 7.30
C ILE A 95 -9.50 -8.76 6.80
N GLU A 96 -10.58 -8.42 7.48
CA GLU A 96 -11.36 -7.22 7.21
C GLU A 96 -11.08 -6.13 8.24
N TYR A 97 -11.02 -4.88 7.77
CA TYR A 97 -10.93 -3.69 8.60
C TYR A 97 -12.07 -2.71 8.27
N ASP A 98 -12.35 -1.82 9.21
CA ASP A 98 -13.22 -0.67 8.96
C ASP A 98 -12.64 0.17 7.81
N ARG A 99 -13.51 0.55 6.87
CA ARG A 99 -13.11 1.26 5.67
C ARG A 99 -12.60 2.68 5.98
N GLN A 100 -13.28 3.41 6.86
CA GLN A 100 -12.88 4.76 7.22
C GLN A 100 -11.50 4.74 7.89
N GLN A 101 -11.28 3.82 8.83
CA GLN A 101 -9.98 3.66 9.47
C GLN A 101 -8.86 3.34 8.46
N PHE A 102 -9.15 2.49 7.47
CA PHE A 102 -8.20 2.21 6.39
C PHE A 102 -7.85 3.47 5.60
N GLU A 103 -8.85 4.26 5.20
CA GLU A 103 -8.66 5.49 4.43
C GLU A 103 -7.83 6.52 5.21
N GLU A 104 -8.09 6.68 6.51
CA GLU A 104 -7.33 7.57 7.41
C GLU A 104 -5.86 7.14 7.52
N VAL A 105 -5.61 5.86 7.77
CA VAL A 105 -4.24 5.32 7.88
C VAL A 105 -3.50 5.37 6.54
N PHE A 106 -4.18 5.08 5.43
CA PHE A 106 -3.60 5.18 4.09
C PHE A 106 -3.16 6.62 3.78
N ALA A 107 -3.98 7.61 4.15
CA ALA A 107 -3.65 9.02 4.06
C ALA A 107 -2.46 9.42 4.94
N ASP A 108 -2.40 8.94 6.18
CA ASP A 108 -1.26 9.14 7.09
C ASP A 108 0.05 8.52 6.56
N ARG A 109 -0.07 7.54 5.66
CA ARG A 109 1.06 6.97 4.91
C ARG A 109 1.32 7.63 3.56
N GLY A 110 0.67 8.75 3.28
CA GLY A 110 0.88 9.56 2.08
C GLY A 110 0.28 8.94 0.83
N ASN A 111 -0.81 8.17 0.97
CA ASN A 111 -1.51 7.51 -0.13
C ASN A 111 -0.57 6.65 -1.01
N ARG A 112 0.44 6.02 -0.41
CA ARG A 112 1.44 5.24 -1.15
C ARG A 112 0.85 3.90 -1.56
N CYS A 113 0.83 3.62 -2.86
CA CYS A 113 0.34 2.36 -3.40
C CYS A 113 1.04 1.97 -4.71
N VAL A 114 1.06 0.66 -4.97
CA VAL A 114 1.64 0.07 -6.18
C VAL A 114 0.70 -1.02 -6.69
N VAL A 115 0.56 -1.11 -8.01
CA VAL A 115 -0.15 -2.19 -8.68
C VAL A 115 0.76 -2.92 -9.64
N ILE A 116 0.33 -4.10 -10.08
CA ILE A 116 0.93 -4.81 -11.22
C ILE A 116 -0.06 -4.80 -12.38
N GLY A 117 0.39 -4.48 -13.59
CA GLY A 117 -0.42 -4.36 -14.81
C GLY A 117 0.32 -4.76 -16.09
#